data_AF-A0A954NTX2-F1
#
_entry.id   AF-A0A954NTX2-F1
#
_cell.length_a   1.000
_cell.length_b   1.000
_cell.length_c   1.000
_cell.angle_alpha   90.00
_cell.angle_beta   90.00
_cell.angle_gamma   90.00
#
_symmetry.space_group_name_H-M   'P 1'
#
loop_
_entity.id
_entity.type
_entity.pdbx_description
1 polymer ?
#
loop_
_entity_poly.entity_id
_entity_poly.type
_entity_poly.pdbx_seq_one_letter_code
_entity_poly.pdbx_strand_id
1 'polypeptide(L)'
;MAWRMERAIDLLKTCREMPPSRKRTKCVASAFTRLKELSEKTVLLQARERDDAKWYARVSHAAKQRQLPSELQGKAYAVPREKAPAHHDVFDFPYWSDLTRDADSNEGCIINGPMDICSAEQARGLHFCNYDFGRCVPVDVFVWQTAPPSMPFLTKLGGTPYRPESVPWPTDKQGRPFTFVAQICFLDSMSIIPVTLPGDVMLVFFRSSDSFSGWNDEVYVEWWKIGLDEPMRPEDCPMPSFTVPELTGVLHRTYDFPDAGDIFESEGHDAADLIATTQATKIGTETFFIQGDPRTSDEETLICALRSLAPSGPWPFVDLPELPESRDSPQQTKHTIEADGWSRYSMLFGDCGCMYFFQGIGGITKASGDCY
;
A
#
# COMPACT_ATOMS: atom_id res chain seq x y z
N MET A 1 0.78 20.87 0.41
CA MET A 1 0.84 21.92 1.46
C MET A 1 1.38 23.26 0.92
N ALA A 2 2.42 23.25 0.08
CA ALA A 2 3.01 24.41 -0.59
C ALA A 2 1.98 25.34 -1.27
N TRP A 3 1.09 24.80 -2.12
CA TRP A 3 0.04 25.59 -2.79
C TRP A 3 -0.87 26.37 -1.82
N ARG A 4 -1.18 25.82 -0.64
CA ARG A 4 -2.00 26.50 0.37
C ARG A 4 -1.24 27.66 1.03
N MET A 5 0.09 27.56 1.17
CA MET A 5 0.95 28.65 1.63
C MET A 5 1.06 29.74 0.56
N GLU A 6 1.27 29.39 -0.71
CA GLU A 6 1.31 30.34 -1.83
C GLU A 6 0.01 31.14 -1.93
N ARG A 7 -1.15 30.47 -1.86
CA ARG A 7 -2.45 31.14 -1.90
C ARG A 7 -2.69 32.08 -0.72
N ALA A 8 -2.16 31.76 0.46
CA ALA A 8 -2.24 32.62 1.63
C ALA A 8 -1.27 33.82 1.55
N ILE A 9 -0.11 33.63 0.93
CA ILE A 9 0.85 34.71 0.60
C ILE A 9 0.26 35.66 -0.45
N ASP A 10 -0.38 35.13 -1.50
CA ASP A 10 -1.01 35.96 -2.53
C ASP A 10 -2.19 36.74 -1.97
N LEU A 11 -2.99 36.14 -1.08
CA LEU A 11 -4.03 36.85 -0.35
C LEU A 11 -3.46 38.03 0.47
N LEU A 12 -2.30 37.86 1.12
CA LEU A 12 -1.63 38.96 1.81
C LEU A 12 -1.15 40.06 0.85
N LYS A 13 -0.63 39.70 -0.32
CA LYS A 13 -0.25 40.67 -1.36
C LYS A 13 -1.47 41.47 -1.82
N THR A 14 -2.61 40.81 -2.09
CA THR A 14 -3.86 41.48 -2.44
C THR A 14 -4.38 42.37 -1.31
N CYS A 15 -4.37 41.91 -0.05
CA CYS A 15 -4.81 42.75 1.08
C CYS A 15 -3.87 43.97 1.29
N ARG A 16 -2.61 43.94 0.80
CA ARG A 16 -1.66 45.07 0.89
C ARG A 16 -2.02 46.22 -0.07
N GLU A 17 -2.58 45.89 -1.23
CA GLU A 17 -2.99 46.86 -2.26
C GLU A 17 -4.32 47.54 -1.95
N MET A 18 -5.10 47.01 -1.00
CA MET A 18 -6.36 47.62 -0.60
C MET A 18 -6.15 48.97 0.13
N PRO A 19 -7.03 49.97 -0.08
CA PRO A 19 -7.02 51.19 0.70
C PRO A 19 -7.32 50.91 2.19
N PRO A 20 -6.79 51.73 3.12
CA PRO A 20 -6.99 51.54 4.57
C PRO A 20 -8.48 51.51 4.92
N SER A 21 -8.96 50.35 5.38
CA SER A 21 -10.37 50.15 5.72
C SER A 21 -10.53 49.01 6.71
N ARG A 22 -11.67 48.97 7.42
CA ARG A 22 -12.04 47.86 8.32
C ARG A 22 -12.08 46.51 7.60
N LYS A 23 -12.38 46.50 6.29
CA LYS A 23 -12.34 45.29 5.44
C LYS A 23 -10.90 44.79 5.24
N ARG A 24 -9.95 45.70 4.97
CA ARG A 24 -8.53 45.36 4.86
C ARG A 24 -7.98 44.74 6.15
N THR A 25 -8.29 45.31 7.31
CA THR A 25 -7.85 44.76 8.60
C THR A 25 -8.35 43.34 8.84
N LYS A 26 -9.62 43.06 8.51
CA LYS A 26 -10.19 41.70 8.61
C LYS A 26 -9.56 40.72 7.60
N CYS A 27 -9.32 41.17 6.37
CA CYS A 27 -8.63 40.40 5.31
C CYS A 27 -7.24 39.95 5.77
N VAL A 28 -6.44 40.91 6.26
CA VAL A 28 -5.08 40.67 6.76
C VAL A 28 -5.09 39.73 7.97
N ALA A 29 -5.96 39.97 8.96
CA ALA A 29 -6.06 39.11 10.14
C ALA A 29 -6.40 37.65 9.77
N SER A 30 -7.35 37.44 8.87
CA SER A 30 -7.72 36.09 8.40
C SER A 30 -6.58 35.39 7.66
N ALA A 31 -5.84 36.11 6.81
CA ALA A 31 -4.70 35.56 6.09
C ALA A 31 -3.54 35.18 7.04
N PHE A 32 -3.27 36.00 8.06
CA PHE A 32 -2.27 35.71 9.09
C PHE A 32 -2.64 34.50 9.95
N THR A 33 -3.91 34.37 10.39
CA THR A 33 -4.35 33.18 11.12
C THR A 33 -4.13 31.91 10.30
N ARG A 34 -4.47 31.95 9.00
CA ARG A 34 -4.32 30.80 8.10
C ARG A 34 -2.86 30.45 7.82
N LEU A 35 -1.98 31.45 7.70
CA LEU A 35 -0.53 31.22 7.60
C LEU A 35 0.04 30.63 8.88
N LYS A 36 -0.42 31.10 10.04
CA LYS A 36 0.00 30.56 11.34
C LYS A 36 -0.37 29.08 11.46
N GLU A 37 -1.63 28.72 11.17
CA GLU A 37 -2.10 27.33 11.18
C GLU A 37 -1.34 26.44 10.19
N LEU A 38 -1.06 26.94 8.99
CA LEU A 38 -0.27 26.20 8.00
C LEU A 38 1.18 26.03 8.46
N SER A 39 1.79 27.06 9.03
CA SER A 39 3.17 26.99 9.54
C SER A 39 3.30 26.04 10.73
N GLU A 40 2.33 26.02 11.63
CA GLU A 40 2.29 25.09 12.77
C GLU A 40 2.14 23.65 12.27
N LYS A 41 1.31 23.40 11.26
CA LYS A 41 1.18 22.07 10.64
C LYS A 41 2.46 21.63 9.92
N THR A 42 3.14 22.52 9.20
CA THR A 42 4.44 22.23 8.56
C THR A 42 5.50 21.94 9.60
N VAL A 43 5.58 22.73 10.68
CA VAL A 43 6.53 22.53 11.77
C VAL A 43 6.24 21.23 12.52
N LEU A 44 4.98 20.85 12.71
CA LEU A 44 4.61 19.56 13.32
C LEU A 44 4.95 18.36 12.43
N LEU A 45 4.75 18.46 11.11
CA LEU A 45 5.18 17.42 10.17
C LEU A 45 6.71 17.28 10.15
N GLN A 46 7.43 18.40 10.00
CA GLN A 46 8.88 18.41 10.04
C GLN A 46 9.45 18.00 11.40
N ALA A 47 8.77 18.33 12.50
CA ALA A 47 9.16 17.90 13.84
C ALA A 47 8.89 16.41 14.05
N ARG A 48 7.82 15.85 13.48
CA ARG A 48 7.52 14.41 13.50
C ARG A 48 8.55 13.64 12.67
N GLU A 49 8.84 14.09 11.45
CA GLU A 49 9.94 13.55 10.62
C GLU A 49 11.29 13.63 11.34
N ARG A 50 11.56 14.75 12.04
CA ARG A 50 12.79 14.92 12.83
C ARG A 50 12.80 14.10 14.11
N ASP A 51 11.68 13.86 14.76
CA ASP A 51 11.62 13.09 16.01
C ASP A 51 11.65 11.59 15.73
N ASP A 52 11.04 11.15 14.62
CA ASP A 52 11.23 9.80 14.07
C ASP A 52 12.69 9.63 13.64
N ALA A 53 13.27 10.55 12.87
CA ALA A 53 14.69 10.53 12.50
C ALA A 53 15.64 10.60 13.71
N LYS A 54 15.28 11.31 14.80
CA LYS A 54 16.05 11.32 16.05
C LYS A 54 15.89 10.03 16.83
N TRP A 55 14.70 9.42 16.82
CA TRP A 55 14.48 8.10 17.41
C TRP A 55 15.34 7.06 16.67
N TYR A 56 15.33 7.09 15.34
CA TYR A 56 16.21 6.30 14.48
C TYR A 56 17.70 6.60 14.72
N ALA A 57 18.10 7.86 14.86
CA ALA A 57 19.48 8.23 15.18
C ALA A 57 19.90 7.74 16.58
N ARG A 58 18.98 7.72 17.56
CA ARG A 58 19.25 7.17 18.91
C ARG A 58 19.39 5.66 18.89
N VAL A 59 18.55 4.97 18.13
CA VAL A 59 18.63 3.52 17.90
C VAL A 59 19.93 3.17 17.19
N SER A 60 20.26 3.86 16.09
CA SER A 60 21.51 3.71 15.34
C SER A 60 22.75 4.00 16.20
N HIS A 61 22.72 5.05 17.03
CA HIS A 61 23.81 5.34 17.98
C HIS A 61 23.97 4.26 19.06
N ALA A 62 22.87 3.74 19.62
CA ALA A 62 22.91 2.64 20.59
C ALA A 62 23.42 1.33 19.96
N ALA A 63 23.07 1.10 18.68
CA ALA A 63 23.55 -0.05 17.91
C ALA A 63 25.05 0.01 17.60
N LYS A 64 25.55 1.18 17.19
CA LYS A 64 26.99 1.42 16.97
C LYS A 64 27.84 1.20 18.22
N GLN A 65 27.24 1.33 19.41
CA GLN A 65 27.91 1.03 20.68
C GLN A 65 27.86 -0.46 21.07
N ARG A 66 27.32 -1.35 20.23
CA ARG A 66 27.09 -2.80 20.52
C ARG A 66 26.35 -3.05 21.85
N GLN A 67 25.55 -2.08 22.28
CA GLN A 67 24.84 -2.10 23.57
C GLN A 67 23.33 -2.20 23.41
N LEU A 68 22.80 -2.55 22.24
CA LEU A 68 21.38 -2.90 22.15
C LEU A 68 21.19 -4.30 22.74
N PRO A 69 20.44 -4.44 23.86
CA PRO A 69 19.95 -5.73 24.30
C PRO A 69 19.16 -6.37 23.15
N SER A 70 19.22 -7.69 23.00
CA SER A 70 18.46 -8.45 21.99
C SER A 70 16.96 -8.09 21.98
N GLU A 71 16.41 -7.70 23.13
CA GLU A 71 15.04 -7.23 23.31
C GLU A 71 14.68 -5.92 22.57
N LEU A 72 15.68 -5.12 22.15
CA LEU A 72 15.48 -3.86 21.42
C LEU A 72 15.69 -4.00 19.90
N GLN A 73 16.32 -5.08 19.43
CA GLN A 73 16.52 -5.30 17.99
C GLN A 73 15.19 -5.48 17.24
N GLY A 74 14.17 -6.09 17.86
CA GLY A 74 12.83 -6.20 17.27
C GLY A 74 11.94 -4.96 17.41
N LYS A 75 12.27 -4.02 18.31
CA LYS A 75 11.46 -2.80 18.57
C LYS A 75 11.95 -1.58 17.78
N ALA A 76 13.14 -1.67 17.18
CA ALA A 76 13.80 -0.61 16.41
C ALA A 76 13.12 -0.28 15.05
N TYR A 77 12.19 -1.11 14.60
CA TYR A 77 11.60 -1.00 13.25
C TYR A 77 10.10 -0.67 13.24
N ALA A 78 9.42 -0.78 14.38
CA ALA A 78 7.99 -0.55 14.44
C ALA A 78 7.68 0.93 14.20
N VAL A 79 7.13 1.26 13.02
CA VAL A 79 6.51 2.57 12.78
C VAL A 79 5.47 2.78 13.88
N PRO A 80 5.54 3.85 14.68
CA PRO A 80 4.50 4.14 15.65
C PRO A 80 3.16 4.29 14.92
N ARG A 81 2.25 3.33 15.11
CA ARG A 81 0.85 3.52 14.75
C ARG A 81 0.25 4.57 15.67
N GLU A 82 -0.67 5.37 15.12
CA GLU A 82 -1.50 6.23 15.97
C GLU A 82 -2.24 5.35 16.98
N LYS A 83 -2.51 5.88 18.19
CA LYS A 83 -3.09 5.12 19.30
C LYS A 83 -4.49 4.54 19.03
N ALA A 84 -5.10 4.86 17.88
CA ALA A 84 -6.37 4.28 17.50
C ALA A 84 -6.21 2.76 17.27
N PRO A 85 -7.18 1.94 17.68
CA PRO A 85 -7.18 0.53 17.32
C PRO A 85 -7.19 0.40 15.80
N ALA A 86 -6.36 -0.50 15.26
CA ALA A 86 -6.39 -0.83 13.85
C ALA A 86 -7.72 -1.53 13.50
N HIS A 87 -8.25 -1.27 12.30
CA HIS A 87 -9.44 -1.94 11.80
C HIS A 87 -9.08 -3.29 11.16
N HIS A 88 -7.93 -3.36 10.48
CA HIS A 88 -7.39 -4.63 9.97
C HIS A 88 -6.75 -5.43 11.10
N ASP A 89 -6.77 -6.76 10.92
CA ASP A 89 -5.88 -7.65 11.66
C ASP A 89 -4.43 -7.22 11.44
N VAL A 90 -3.63 -7.27 12.50
CA VAL A 90 -2.24 -6.81 12.48
C VAL A 90 -1.32 -8.01 12.42
N PHE A 91 -0.37 -7.98 11.49
CA PHE A 91 0.61 -9.04 11.34
C PHE A 91 1.49 -9.14 12.61
N ASP A 92 1.50 -10.31 13.24
CA ASP A 92 2.33 -10.60 14.42
C ASP A 92 3.78 -10.87 14.02
N PHE A 93 4.49 -9.81 13.64
CA PHE A 93 5.88 -9.91 13.16
C PHE A 93 6.80 -10.65 14.14
N PRO A 94 6.78 -10.42 15.47
CA PRO A 94 7.60 -11.18 16.41
C PRO A 94 7.37 -12.69 16.35
N TYR A 95 6.11 -13.15 16.27
CA TYR A 95 5.79 -14.57 16.14
C TYR A 95 6.36 -15.14 14.83
N TRP A 96 6.09 -14.46 13.71
CA TRP A 96 6.51 -14.95 12.40
C TRP A 96 8.02 -14.92 12.23
N SER A 97 8.68 -13.83 12.61
CA SER A 97 10.15 -13.71 12.52
C SER A 97 10.88 -14.77 13.35
N ASP A 98 10.29 -15.23 14.47
CA ASP A 98 10.82 -16.35 15.24
C ASP A 98 10.69 -17.68 14.48
N LEU A 99 9.52 -17.91 13.88
CA LEU A 99 9.24 -19.11 13.08
C LEU A 99 10.09 -19.19 11.80
N THR A 100 10.43 -18.04 11.22
CA THR A 100 11.17 -17.94 9.94
C THR A 100 12.66 -17.67 10.11
N ARG A 101 13.22 -17.78 11.32
CA ARG A 101 14.60 -17.37 11.63
C ARG A 101 15.66 -18.03 10.73
N ASP A 102 15.38 -19.24 10.25
CA ASP A 102 16.30 -20.01 9.40
C ASP A 102 16.02 -19.81 7.89
N ALA A 103 15.08 -18.93 7.52
CA ALA A 103 14.85 -18.60 6.12
C ALA A 103 16.06 -17.85 5.54
N ASP A 104 16.36 -18.10 4.26
CA ASP A 104 17.47 -17.42 3.60
C ASP A 104 17.15 -15.93 3.45
N SER A 105 17.79 -15.11 4.26
CA SER A 105 17.63 -13.66 4.22
C SER A 105 18.50 -12.98 3.16
N ASN A 106 19.23 -13.74 2.34
CA ASN A 106 20.15 -13.18 1.34
C ASN A 106 19.49 -12.89 -0.01
N GLU A 107 18.23 -13.31 -0.22
CA GLU A 107 17.51 -13.09 -1.47
C GLU A 107 16.31 -12.17 -1.24
N GLY A 108 16.29 -11.04 -1.94
CA GLY A 108 15.11 -10.21 -2.07
C GLY A 108 14.02 -10.94 -2.82
N CYS A 109 12.80 -10.92 -2.29
CA CYS A 109 11.69 -11.64 -2.88
C CYS A 109 10.44 -10.76 -3.00
N ILE A 110 9.55 -11.20 -3.87
CA ILE A 110 8.23 -10.62 -4.00
C ILE A 110 7.36 -11.11 -2.84
N ILE A 111 6.69 -10.20 -2.14
CA ILE A 111 5.90 -10.55 -0.95
C ILE A 111 4.59 -11.24 -1.36
N ASN A 112 4.54 -12.56 -1.18
CA ASN A 112 3.34 -13.39 -1.34
C ASN A 112 2.71 -13.77 0.01
N GLY A 113 3.54 -13.96 1.03
CA GLY A 113 3.12 -14.45 2.33
C GLY A 113 3.98 -13.99 3.52
N PRO A 114 3.69 -14.53 4.71
CA PRO A 114 4.41 -14.24 5.96
C PRO A 114 5.93 -14.45 5.91
N MET A 115 6.40 -15.50 5.22
CA MET A 115 7.83 -15.80 5.11
C MET A 115 8.58 -14.67 4.40
N ASP A 116 8.05 -14.23 3.26
CA ASP A 116 8.69 -13.23 2.40
C ASP A 116 8.90 -11.90 3.13
N ILE A 117 7.87 -11.43 3.86
CA ILE A 117 7.98 -10.17 4.62
C ILE A 117 8.95 -10.31 5.78
N CYS A 118 9.01 -11.49 6.42
CA CYS A 118 9.97 -11.72 7.50
C CYS A 118 11.41 -11.74 6.99
N SER A 119 11.68 -12.40 5.86
CA SER A 119 13.00 -12.41 5.22
C SER A 119 13.46 -10.99 4.88
N ALA A 120 12.61 -10.18 4.24
CA ALA A 120 12.94 -8.80 3.89
C ALA A 120 13.24 -7.93 5.13
N GLU A 121 12.42 -8.01 6.17
CA GLU A 121 12.63 -7.26 7.41
C GLU A 121 13.85 -7.74 8.21
N GLN A 122 14.14 -9.03 8.20
CA GLN A 122 15.37 -9.57 8.81
C GLN A 122 16.62 -9.08 8.08
N ALA A 123 16.61 -9.10 6.73
CA ALA A 123 17.70 -8.58 5.91
C ALA A 123 17.96 -7.08 6.17
N ARG A 124 16.88 -6.27 6.21
CA ARG A 124 16.95 -4.85 6.63
C ARG A 124 17.53 -4.73 8.04
N GLY A 125 17.06 -5.58 8.95
CA GLY A 125 17.44 -5.58 10.35
C GLY A 125 18.93 -5.83 10.62
N LEU A 126 19.56 -6.70 9.82
CA LEU A 126 21.00 -6.99 9.89
C LEU A 126 21.88 -5.77 9.59
N HIS A 127 21.43 -4.92 8.67
CA HIS A 127 22.23 -3.86 8.07
C HIS A 127 21.94 -2.47 8.61
N PHE A 128 20.75 -2.26 9.17
CA PHE A 128 20.26 -0.97 9.65
C PHE A 128 21.19 -0.24 10.64
N CYS A 129 21.95 -1.00 11.43
CA CYS A 129 22.83 -0.46 12.45
C CYS A 129 24.17 0.04 11.88
N ASN A 130 24.54 -0.47 10.71
CA ASN A 130 25.84 -0.27 10.08
C ASN A 130 25.77 0.80 8.98
N TYR A 131 24.61 0.98 8.37
CA TYR A 131 24.42 1.81 7.19
C TYR A 131 23.38 2.93 7.40
N ASP A 132 23.45 3.94 6.53
CA ASP A 132 22.42 4.95 6.38
C ASP A 132 21.59 4.58 5.14
N PHE A 133 20.35 4.13 5.36
CA PHE A 133 19.45 3.71 4.29
C PHE A 133 18.83 4.89 3.52
N GLY A 134 19.17 6.14 3.88
CA GLY A 134 18.63 7.32 3.21
C GLY A 134 17.18 7.57 3.55
N ARG A 135 16.34 7.86 2.54
CA ARG A 135 14.92 8.14 2.76
C ARG A 135 14.20 6.90 3.31
N CYS A 136 13.41 7.11 4.35
CA CYS A 136 12.52 6.10 4.92
C CYS A 136 11.08 6.47 4.55
N VAL A 137 10.41 5.66 3.73
CA VAL A 137 9.04 5.91 3.29
C VAL A 137 8.09 4.92 3.98
N PRO A 138 7.18 5.36 4.87
CA PRO A 138 6.30 4.44 5.57
C PRO A 138 5.29 3.80 4.60
N VAL A 139 5.11 2.50 4.75
CA VAL A 139 4.19 1.70 3.93
C VAL A 139 3.41 0.71 4.80
N ASP A 140 2.21 0.37 4.35
CA ASP A 140 1.36 -0.66 4.92
C ASP A 140 1.27 -1.82 3.93
N VAL A 141 2.03 -2.88 4.18
CA VAL A 141 2.06 -4.11 3.38
C VAL A 141 0.97 -5.06 3.84
N PHE A 142 0.28 -5.68 2.90
CA PHE A 142 -0.70 -6.72 3.17
C PHE A 142 -0.11 -8.11 2.87
N VAL A 143 -0.11 -8.97 3.89
CA VAL A 143 0.00 -10.42 3.71
C VAL A 143 -1.38 -11.03 3.77
N TRP A 144 -1.59 -12.18 3.15
CA TRP A 144 -2.94 -12.71 2.94
C TRP A 144 -3.31 -13.80 3.94
N GLN A 145 -4.61 -13.91 4.22
CA GLN A 145 -5.24 -15.01 4.97
C GLN A 145 -6.51 -15.50 4.26
N THR A 146 -6.89 -16.75 4.49
CA THR A 146 -8.09 -17.37 3.90
C THR A 146 -9.37 -17.09 4.70
N ALA A 147 -9.23 -16.72 5.97
CA ALA A 147 -10.36 -16.29 6.79
C ALA A 147 -11.06 -15.06 6.18
N PRO A 148 -12.41 -15.00 6.23
CA PRO A 148 -13.17 -13.85 5.75
C PRO A 148 -12.84 -12.60 6.59
N PRO A 149 -12.99 -11.39 6.04
CA PRO A 149 -12.66 -10.18 6.76
C PRO A 149 -13.64 -9.96 7.93
N SER A 150 -13.12 -9.52 9.07
CA SER A 150 -13.91 -9.24 10.27
C SER A 150 -14.95 -8.12 10.05
N MET A 151 -14.68 -7.22 9.10
CA MET A 151 -15.60 -6.19 8.63
C MET A 151 -15.65 -6.17 7.10
N PRO A 152 -16.83 -5.94 6.47
CA PRO A 152 -16.99 -6.09 5.03
C PRO A 152 -16.17 -5.11 4.18
N PHE A 153 -15.78 -3.97 4.76
CA PHE A 153 -15.03 -2.90 4.11
C PHE A 153 -13.50 -3.05 4.14
N LEU A 154 -12.95 -4.06 4.83
CA LEU A 154 -11.49 -4.24 4.94
C LEU A 154 -10.86 -4.68 3.61
N THR A 155 -9.55 -4.49 3.50
CA THR A 155 -8.77 -4.88 2.33
C THR A 155 -8.91 -6.39 2.05
N LYS A 156 -9.26 -6.73 0.80
CA LYS A 156 -9.49 -8.12 0.36
C LYS A 156 -9.37 -8.27 -1.15
N LEU A 157 -9.16 -9.51 -1.58
CA LEU A 157 -9.32 -9.96 -2.96
C LEU A 157 -10.65 -10.70 -3.10
N GLY A 158 -11.34 -10.52 -4.22
CA GLY A 158 -12.57 -11.23 -4.56
C GLY A 158 -13.71 -11.08 -3.53
N GLY A 159 -14.73 -11.93 -3.68
CA GLY A 159 -15.91 -11.96 -2.81
C GLY A 159 -16.89 -10.80 -3.06
N THR A 160 -17.60 -10.37 -2.03
CA THR A 160 -18.62 -9.30 -2.12
C THR A 160 -18.00 -7.93 -1.85
N PRO A 161 -18.00 -6.97 -2.79
CA PRO A 161 -17.46 -5.64 -2.56
C PRO A 161 -18.28 -4.84 -1.53
N TYR A 162 -17.62 -3.96 -0.77
CA TYR A 162 -18.28 -2.99 0.08
C TYR A 162 -18.81 -1.82 -0.77
N ARG A 163 -19.99 -2.03 -1.32
CA ARG A 163 -20.62 -1.19 -2.34
C ARG A 163 -22.10 -1.02 -2.03
N PRO A 164 -22.76 0.12 -2.30
CA PRO A 164 -24.21 0.22 -2.09
C PRO A 164 -24.99 -0.66 -3.07
N GLU A 165 -26.05 -1.31 -2.59
CA GLU A 165 -26.93 -2.15 -3.42
C GLU A 165 -27.62 -1.35 -4.55
N SER A 166 -27.94 -0.08 -4.29
CA SER A 166 -28.67 0.80 -5.20
C SER A 166 -27.89 1.27 -6.44
N VAL A 167 -26.58 1.03 -6.49
CA VAL A 167 -25.72 1.52 -7.59
C VAL A 167 -25.64 0.45 -8.67
N PRO A 168 -25.89 0.76 -9.97
CA PRO A 168 -25.75 -0.22 -11.04
C PRO A 168 -24.33 -0.78 -11.11
N TRP A 169 -24.18 -2.10 -11.32
CA TRP A 169 -22.86 -2.73 -11.47
C TRP A 169 -22.09 -2.16 -12.67
N PRO A 170 -20.76 -1.95 -12.59
CA PRO A 170 -19.98 -1.45 -13.72
C PRO A 170 -20.01 -2.43 -14.89
N THR A 171 -20.33 -1.93 -16.09
CA THR A 171 -20.37 -2.72 -17.32
C THR A 171 -19.52 -2.11 -18.42
N ASP A 172 -19.05 -2.94 -19.35
CA ASP A 172 -18.36 -2.45 -20.55
C ASP A 172 -19.32 -1.85 -21.59
N LYS A 173 -18.77 -1.44 -22.74
CA LYS A 173 -19.53 -0.83 -23.85
C LYS A 173 -20.56 -1.80 -24.46
N GLN A 174 -20.46 -3.10 -24.18
CA GLN A 174 -21.37 -4.15 -24.61
C GLN A 174 -22.36 -4.56 -23.51
N GLY A 175 -22.32 -3.92 -22.34
CA GLY A 175 -23.18 -4.24 -21.20
C GLY A 175 -22.74 -5.47 -20.42
N ARG A 176 -21.53 -5.99 -20.65
CA ARG A 176 -20.99 -7.12 -19.87
C ARG A 176 -20.48 -6.60 -18.52
N PRO A 177 -20.79 -7.26 -17.40
CA PRO A 177 -20.33 -6.83 -16.10
C PRO A 177 -18.81 -7.01 -15.98
N PHE A 178 -18.16 -6.06 -15.31
CA PHE A 178 -16.77 -6.25 -14.89
C PHE A 178 -16.71 -7.25 -13.72
N THR A 179 -15.56 -7.90 -13.54
CA THR A 179 -15.25 -8.75 -12.38
C THR A 179 -14.67 -7.91 -11.27
N PHE A 180 -15.21 -8.03 -10.05
CA PHE A 180 -14.60 -7.44 -8.87
C PHE A 180 -13.33 -8.20 -8.49
N VAL A 181 -12.20 -7.50 -8.44
CA VAL A 181 -10.88 -8.11 -8.21
C VAL A 181 -10.38 -7.85 -6.80
N ALA A 182 -10.40 -6.58 -6.38
CA ALA A 182 -9.81 -6.20 -5.11
C ALA A 182 -10.53 -5.00 -4.49
N GLN A 183 -10.46 -4.94 -3.18
CA GLN A 183 -10.87 -3.80 -2.38
C GLN A 183 -9.73 -3.41 -1.47
N ILE A 184 -9.41 -2.12 -1.41
CA ILE A 184 -8.34 -1.56 -0.59
C ILE A 184 -8.94 -0.55 0.38
N CYS A 185 -8.79 -0.81 1.68
CA CYS A 185 -9.30 0.04 2.76
C CYS A 185 -8.17 0.91 3.33
N PHE A 186 -8.32 2.22 3.25
CA PHE A 186 -7.28 3.19 3.63
C PHE A 186 -7.37 3.67 5.07
N LEU A 187 -8.39 3.25 5.84
CA LEU A 187 -8.66 3.78 7.19
C LEU A 187 -7.43 3.73 8.12
N ASP A 188 -6.72 2.61 8.12
CA ASP A 188 -5.53 2.44 8.97
C ASP A 188 -4.29 3.15 8.41
N SER A 189 -4.31 3.51 7.13
CA SER A 189 -3.19 4.06 6.34
C SER A 189 -3.31 5.55 6.04
N MET A 190 -4.39 6.22 6.46
CA MET A 190 -4.60 7.66 6.18
C MET A 190 -3.44 8.55 6.67
N SER A 191 -2.71 8.14 7.70
CA SER A 191 -1.58 8.89 8.23
C SER A 191 -0.34 8.88 7.32
N ILE A 192 -0.23 7.91 6.40
CA ILE A 192 0.93 7.74 5.51
C ILE A 192 0.64 8.17 4.07
N ILE A 193 -0.58 8.63 3.78
CA ILE A 193 -0.99 9.12 2.46
C ILE A 193 -1.08 10.66 2.46
N PRO A 194 -0.21 11.38 1.72
CA PRO A 194 -0.11 12.84 1.79
C PRO A 194 -1.15 13.56 0.90
N VAL A 195 -2.18 12.85 0.44
CA VAL A 195 -3.24 13.37 -0.45
C VAL A 195 -4.62 13.10 0.14
N THR A 196 -5.60 13.89 -0.29
CA THR A 196 -7.00 13.63 0.06
C THR A 196 -7.58 12.59 -0.88
N LEU A 197 -8.03 11.47 -0.32
CA LEU A 197 -8.67 10.39 -1.07
C LEU A 197 -10.17 10.67 -1.28
N PRO A 198 -10.77 10.21 -2.40
CA PRO A 198 -12.21 10.40 -2.65
C PRO A 198 -13.10 9.64 -1.66
N GLY A 199 -12.66 8.46 -1.23
CA GLY A 199 -13.36 7.57 -0.30
C GLY A 199 -12.46 7.11 0.85
N ASP A 200 -12.94 6.13 1.60
CA ASP A 200 -12.14 5.38 2.58
C ASP A 200 -11.77 4.00 2.03
N VAL A 201 -12.56 3.51 1.07
CA VAL A 201 -12.45 2.21 0.42
C VAL A 201 -12.40 2.43 -1.09
N MET A 202 -11.38 1.87 -1.74
CA MET A 202 -11.27 1.81 -3.19
C MET A 202 -11.64 0.41 -3.66
N LEU A 203 -12.48 0.31 -4.69
CA LEU A 203 -12.86 -0.95 -5.32
C LEU A 203 -12.28 -1.01 -6.73
N VAL A 204 -11.70 -2.15 -7.08
CA VAL A 204 -11.02 -2.41 -8.35
C VAL A 204 -11.77 -3.50 -9.10
N PHE A 205 -12.18 -3.18 -10.32
CA PHE A 205 -12.91 -4.07 -11.21
C PHE A 205 -12.18 -4.21 -12.55
N PHE A 206 -12.10 -5.43 -13.06
CA PHE A 206 -11.43 -5.75 -14.32
C PHE A 206 -12.44 -6.25 -15.35
N ARG A 207 -12.25 -5.88 -16.62
CA ARG A 207 -13.08 -6.37 -17.72
C ARG A 207 -12.84 -7.85 -18.03
N SER A 208 -11.58 -8.29 -17.91
CA SER A 208 -11.09 -9.65 -18.15
C SER A 208 -9.84 -9.92 -17.29
N SER A 209 -9.41 -11.18 -17.23
CA SER A 209 -8.15 -11.61 -16.57
C SER A 209 -6.92 -10.84 -17.06
N ASP A 210 -6.89 -10.46 -18.35
CA ASP A 210 -5.79 -9.70 -18.97
C ASP A 210 -5.87 -8.17 -18.78
N SER A 211 -6.85 -7.65 -18.04
CA SER A 211 -7.09 -6.20 -17.92
C SER A 211 -6.03 -5.44 -17.13
N PHE A 212 -5.03 -6.13 -16.56
CA PHE A 212 -3.98 -5.52 -15.73
C PHE A 212 -3.09 -4.54 -16.48
N SER A 213 -3.11 -4.53 -17.82
CA SER A 213 -2.34 -3.54 -18.57
C SER A 213 -2.78 -2.09 -18.25
N GLY A 214 -4.05 -1.90 -17.84
CA GLY A 214 -4.61 -0.59 -17.54
C GLY A 214 -4.97 0.25 -18.77
N TRP A 215 -4.83 -0.30 -19.99
CA TRP A 215 -5.13 0.41 -21.23
C TRP A 215 -6.64 0.33 -21.56
N ASN A 216 -7.17 1.32 -22.28
CA ASN A 216 -8.47 1.22 -22.99
C ASN A 216 -9.70 0.85 -22.12
N ASP A 217 -9.89 1.50 -20.98
CA ASP A 217 -11.06 1.30 -20.11
C ASP A 217 -11.17 -0.15 -19.55
N GLU A 218 -10.05 -0.86 -19.41
CA GLU A 218 -10.00 -2.25 -18.92
C GLU A 218 -10.11 -2.39 -17.40
N VAL A 219 -9.71 -1.34 -16.69
CA VAL A 219 -9.76 -1.26 -15.23
C VAL A 219 -10.75 -0.17 -14.85
N TYR A 220 -11.73 -0.52 -14.04
CA TYR A 220 -12.69 0.40 -13.45
C TYR A 220 -12.43 0.52 -11.95
N VAL A 221 -12.34 1.76 -11.47
CA VAL A 221 -12.12 2.08 -10.06
C VAL A 221 -13.24 2.96 -9.55
N GLU A 222 -13.79 2.62 -8.39
CA GLU A 222 -14.74 3.45 -7.66
C GLU A 222 -14.37 3.55 -6.18
N TRP A 223 -14.92 4.56 -5.52
CA TRP A 223 -14.60 4.92 -4.15
C TRP A 223 -15.85 5.01 -3.30
N TRP A 224 -15.78 4.47 -2.09
CA TRP A 224 -16.87 4.53 -1.11
C TRP A 224 -16.38 4.97 0.25
N LYS A 225 -17.28 5.62 1.00
CA LYS A 225 -17.09 5.92 2.42
C LYS A 225 -17.63 4.78 3.25
N ILE A 226 -17.03 4.55 4.43
CA ILE A 226 -17.61 3.62 5.40
C ILE A 226 -18.94 4.16 5.96
N GLY A 227 -19.74 3.28 6.55
CA GLY A 227 -21.08 3.59 7.06
C GLY A 227 -22.16 3.63 5.97
N LEU A 228 -22.13 2.69 5.03
CA LEU A 228 -23.22 2.50 4.07
C LEU A 228 -24.43 1.92 4.81
N ASP A 229 -25.61 2.46 4.54
CA ASP A 229 -26.87 1.98 5.14
C ASP A 229 -27.26 0.60 4.58
N GLU A 230 -27.07 0.40 3.28
CA GLU A 230 -27.46 -0.80 2.53
C GLU A 230 -26.27 -1.31 1.69
N PRO A 231 -25.30 -2.00 2.32
CA PRO A 231 -24.21 -2.64 1.60
C PRO A 231 -24.74 -3.82 0.77
N MET A 232 -24.18 -3.99 -0.42
CA MET A 232 -24.48 -5.03 -1.37
C MET A 232 -24.30 -6.43 -0.76
N ARG A 233 -25.20 -7.34 -1.11
CA ARG A 233 -25.16 -8.73 -0.63
C ARG A 233 -24.49 -9.63 -1.66
N PRO A 234 -23.97 -10.81 -1.25
CA PRO A 234 -23.35 -11.75 -2.17
C PRO A 234 -24.24 -12.16 -3.34
N GLU A 235 -25.54 -12.36 -3.10
CA GLU A 235 -26.52 -12.74 -4.12
C GLU A 235 -26.79 -11.66 -5.17
N ASP A 236 -26.47 -10.40 -4.87
CA ASP A 236 -26.64 -9.26 -5.78
C ASP A 236 -25.40 -9.04 -6.67
N CYS A 237 -24.30 -9.74 -6.38
CA CYS A 237 -23.06 -9.67 -7.16
C CYS A 237 -23.22 -10.50 -8.45
N PRO A 238 -22.92 -9.93 -9.63
CA PRO A 238 -22.79 -10.71 -10.85
C PRO A 238 -21.71 -11.79 -10.68
N MET A 239 -21.94 -12.94 -11.32
CA MET A 239 -20.93 -14.00 -11.36
C MET A 239 -19.67 -13.48 -12.06
N PRO A 240 -18.47 -13.66 -11.47
CA PRO A 240 -17.24 -13.16 -12.06
C PRO A 240 -16.96 -13.87 -13.39
N SER A 241 -16.38 -13.14 -14.35
CA SER A 241 -16.04 -13.66 -15.67
C SER A 241 -14.75 -14.52 -15.69
N PHE A 242 -14.00 -14.51 -14.59
CA PHE A 242 -12.82 -15.33 -14.32
C PHE A 242 -12.66 -15.54 -12.81
N THR A 243 -11.89 -16.54 -12.41
CA THR A 243 -11.65 -16.86 -10.99
C THR A 243 -10.86 -15.73 -10.32
N VAL A 244 -11.28 -15.31 -9.12
CA VAL A 244 -10.52 -14.38 -8.28
C VAL A 244 -10.35 -15.02 -6.91
N PRO A 245 -9.14 -15.00 -6.32
CA PRO A 245 -8.95 -15.52 -4.97
C PRO A 245 -9.78 -14.71 -3.96
N GLU A 246 -10.42 -15.40 -3.02
CA GLU A 246 -11.15 -14.78 -1.91
C GLU A 246 -10.26 -14.77 -0.67
N LEU A 247 -9.51 -13.68 -0.50
CA LEU A 247 -8.48 -13.56 0.55
C LEU A 247 -8.61 -12.23 1.27
N THR A 248 -8.28 -12.23 2.56
CA THR A 248 -8.28 -11.02 3.41
C THR A 248 -6.86 -10.53 3.66
N GLY A 249 -6.66 -9.22 3.63
CA GLY A 249 -5.37 -8.61 3.95
C GLY A 249 -5.15 -8.48 5.46
N VAL A 250 -3.99 -8.94 5.93
CA VAL A 250 -3.44 -8.72 7.27
C VAL A 250 -2.33 -7.68 7.18
N LEU A 251 -2.46 -6.62 7.96
CA LEU A 251 -1.72 -5.37 7.79
C LEU A 251 -0.39 -5.40 8.56
N HIS A 252 0.74 -5.34 7.84
CA HIS A 252 2.07 -5.11 8.39
C HIS A 252 2.55 -3.70 8.03
N ARG A 253 2.78 -2.85 9.03
CA ARG A 253 3.31 -1.51 8.81
C ARG A 253 4.84 -1.51 8.92
N THR A 254 5.52 -1.04 7.88
CA THR A 254 6.99 -0.96 7.79
C THR A 254 7.43 0.29 7.00
N TYR A 255 8.69 0.34 6.58
CA TYR A 255 9.26 1.34 5.68
C TYR A 255 9.84 0.68 4.43
N ASP A 256 9.78 1.39 3.32
CA ASP A 256 10.70 1.16 2.20
C ASP A 256 11.83 2.19 2.22
N PHE A 257 12.95 1.79 1.64
CA PHE A 257 14.21 2.53 1.61
C PHE A 257 14.71 2.63 0.17
N PRO A 258 14.10 3.48 -0.68
CA PRO A 258 14.40 3.53 -2.11
C PRO A 258 15.84 3.90 -2.45
N ASP A 259 16.61 4.44 -1.48
CA ASP A 259 18.01 4.83 -1.67
C ASP A 259 19.00 3.74 -1.18
N ALA A 260 18.51 2.56 -0.73
CA ALA A 260 19.33 1.54 -0.06
C ALA A 260 19.67 0.30 -0.92
N GLY A 261 19.26 0.24 -2.18
CA GLY A 261 19.53 -0.91 -3.07
C GLY A 261 21.01 -1.28 -3.14
N ASP A 262 21.87 -0.30 -3.47
CA ASP A 262 23.34 -0.47 -3.54
C ASP A 262 23.96 -1.01 -2.23
N ILE A 263 23.37 -0.69 -1.07
CA ILE A 263 23.87 -1.18 0.22
C ILE A 263 23.64 -2.69 0.31
N PHE A 264 22.41 -3.14 0.04
CA PHE A 264 22.09 -4.57 0.10
C PHE A 264 22.87 -5.36 -0.96
N GLU A 265 23.02 -4.82 -2.17
CA GLU A 265 23.85 -5.44 -3.21
C GLU A 265 25.32 -5.56 -2.75
N SER A 266 25.88 -4.50 -2.17
CA SER A 266 27.27 -4.51 -1.68
C SER A 266 27.51 -5.50 -0.52
N GLU A 267 26.46 -5.84 0.23
CA GLU A 267 26.47 -6.85 1.29
C GLU A 267 26.19 -8.26 0.79
N GLY A 268 26.08 -8.44 -0.54
CA GLY A 268 25.92 -9.73 -1.20
C GLY A 268 24.48 -10.25 -1.24
N HIS A 269 23.48 -9.37 -1.09
CA HIS A 269 22.08 -9.75 -1.27
C HIS A 269 21.69 -9.81 -2.75
N ASP A 270 21.09 -10.92 -3.16
CA ASP A 270 20.48 -11.07 -4.48
C ASP A 270 19.14 -10.31 -4.52
N ALA A 271 18.77 -9.74 -5.68
CA ALA A 271 17.57 -8.93 -5.85
C ALA A 271 17.43 -7.82 -4.77
N ALA A 272 18.56 -7.19 -4.42
CA ALA A 272 18.71 -6.16 -3.38
C ALA A 272 17.62 -5.07 -3.39
N ASP A 273 17.15 -4.66 -4.59
CA ASP A 273 16.10 -3.66 -4.73
C ASP A 273 14.77 -4.08 -4.10
N LEU A 274 14.44 -5.38 -4.09
CA LEU A 274 13.22 -5.92 -3.47
C LEU A 274 13.31 -5.95 -1.94
N ILE A 275 14.53 -5.99 -1.39
CA ILE A 275 14.78 -5.79 0.04
C ILE A 275 14.66 -4.30 0.35
N ALA A 276 15.28 -3.42 -0.44
CA ALA A 276 15.22 -1.99 -0.23
C ALA A 276 13.79 -1.45 -0.33
N THR A 277 13.08 -1.81 -1.39
CA THR A 277 11.71 -1.38 -1.68
C THR A 277 10.87 -2.60 -2.02
N THR A 278 9.93 -2.95 -1.15
CA THR A 278 9.13 -4.17 -1.33
C THR A 278 8.30 -4.14 -2.61
N GLN A 279 8.18 -5.28 -3.29
CA GLN A 279 7.14 -5.51 -4.28
C GLN A 279 6.02 -6.32 -3.62
N ALA A 280 4.90 -5.67 -3.29
CA ALA A 280 3.81 -6.25 -2.52
C ALA A 280 2.47 -5.58 -2.85
N THR A 281 1.36 -6.19 -2.42
CA THR A 281 0.12 -5.42 -2.27
C THR A 281 0.24 -4.54 -1.03
N LYS A 282 0.20 -3.23 -1.21
CA LYS A 282 0.46 -2.28 -0.12
C LYS A 282 -0.15 -0.91 -0.35
N ILE A 283 -0.33 -0.16 0.73
CA ILE A 283 -0.71 1.25 0.74
C ILE A 283 0.52 2.08 1.11
N GLY A 284 0.80 3.14 0.35
CA GLY A 284 1.96 3.99 0.56
C GLY A 284 2.30 4.80 -0.68
N THR A 285 3.33 5.64 -0.57
CA THR A 285 3.78 6.52 -1.66
C THR A 285 5.01 6.02 -2.39
N GLU A 286 5.50 4.82 -2.04
CA GLU A 286 6.66 4.18 -2.66
C GLU A 286 6.40 2.69 -2.91
N THR A 287 6.99 2.16 -3.99
CA THR A 287 6.97 0.74 -4.32
C THR A 287 8.09 0.38 -5.29
N PHE A 288 8.43 -0.90 -5.39
CA PHE A 288 9.24 -1.37 -6.49
C PHE A 288 8.42 -1.27 -7.79
N PHE A 289 8.92 -0.50 -8.75
CA PHE A 289 8.32 -0.35 -10.07
C PHE A 289 9.06 -1.24 -11.07
N ILE A 290 8.42 -2.31 -11.54
CA ILE A 290 9.04 -3.36 -12.35
C ILE A 290 9.71 -2.79 -13.61
N GLN A 291 9.03 -1.87 -14.31
CA GLN A 291 9.52 -1.27 -15.56
C GLN A 291 9.88 0.21 -15.40
N GLY A 292 10.21 0.62 -14.18
CA GLY A 292 10.47 2.02 -13.81
C GLY A 292 9.19 2.78 -13.44
N ASP A 293 9.37 3.97 -12.88
CA ASP A 293 8.27 4.78 -12.35
C ASP A 293 7.31 5.26 -13.46
N PRO A 294 6.04 4.83 -13.47
CA PRO A 294 5.09 5.17 -14.52
C PRO A 294 4.39 6.52 -14.29
N ARG A 295 4.79 7.29 -13.26
CA ARG A 295 4.29 8.65 -13.06
C ARG A 295 4.65 9.53 -14.26
N THR A 296 3.65 10.26 -14.71
CA THR A 296 3.74 11.17 -15.86
C THR A 296 3.82 12.63 -15.45
N SER A 297 3.54 12.94 -14.18
CA SER A 297 3.72 14.27 -13.60
C SER A 297 4.06 14.19 -12.12
N ASP A 298 4.73 15.23 -11.61
CA ASP A 298 5.02 15.41 -10.17
C ASP A 298 3.75 15.63 -9.32
N GLU A 299 2.60 15.79 -9.97
CA GLU A 299 1.31 15.98 -9.31
C GLU A 299 0.60 14.65 -9.03
N GLU A 300 1.11 13.54 -9.56
CA GLU A 300 0.63 12.19 -9.30
C GLU A 300 1.27 11.61 -8.03
N THR A 301 0.44 11.21 -7.07
CA THR A 301 0.92 10.54 -5.84
C THR A 301 0.52 9.07 -5.88
N LEU A 302 1.48 8.15 -5.79
CA LEU A 302 1.17 6.74 -5.56
C LEU A 302 0.39 6.64 -4.24
N ILE A 303 -0.73 5.92 -4.26
CA ILE A 303 -1.54 5.69 -3.05
C ILE A 303 -1.55 4.23 -2.65
N CYS A 304 -1.47 3.30 -3.59
CA CYS A 304 -1.32 1.88 -3.31
C CYS A 304 -0.82 1.13 -4.55
N ALA A 305 -0.32 -0.07 -4.30
CA ALA A 305 -0.01 -1.07 -5.31
C ALA A 305 -0.82 -2.34 -5.02
N LEU A 306 -1.36 -2.97 -6.07
CA LEU A 306 -1.97 -4.29 -6.04
C LEU A 306 -1.07 -5.19 -6.87
N ARG A 307 -0.40 -6.14 -6.22
CA ARG A 307 0.55 -7.04 -6.89
C ARG A 307 -0.13 -8.36 -7.22
N SER A 308 0.42 -9.09 -8.18
CA SER A 308 0.15 -10.51 -8.39
C SER A 308 0.20 -11.29 -7.06
N LEU A 309 -0.27 -12.52 -7.04
CA LEU A 309 -0.20 -13.42 -5.90
C LEU A 309 0.07 -14.80 -6.45
N ALA A 310 1.26 -15.31 -6.16
CA ALA A 310 1.79 -16.58 -6.63
C ALA A 310 2.31 -17.36 -5.40
N PRO A 311 1.42 -17.78 -4.49
CA PRO A 311 1.84 -18.37 -3.23
C PRO A 311 2.61 -19.66 -3.51
N SER A 312 3.73 -19.83 -2.81
CA SER A 312 4.56 -21.02 -2.88
C SER A 312 5.25 -21.26 -1.54
N GLY A 313 5.79 -22.47 -1.36
CA GLY A 313 6.50 -22.82 -0.12
C GLY A 313 5.61 -22.96 1.11
N PRO A 314 6.22 -23.03 2.30
CA PRO A 314 5.51 -23.11 3.57
C PRO A 314 4.88 -21.76 3.93
N TRP A 315 3.75 -21.83 4.62
CA TRP A 315 2.95 -20.68 5.04
C TRP A 315 2.66 -19.69 3.90
N PRO A 316 2.02 -20.14 2.80
CA PRO A 316 1.57 -19.25 1.74
C PRO A 316 0.66 -18.11 2.25
N PHE A 317 -0.09 -18.38 3.33
CA PHE A 317 -0.98 -17.42 3.99
C PHE A 317 -0.82 -17.52 5.52
N VAL A 318 -1.24 -16.47 6.23
CA VAL A 318 -1.11 -16.37 7.71
C VAL A 318 -1.78 -17.55 8.43
N ASP A 319 -2.91 -18.03 7.92
CA ASP A 319 -3.72 -19.08 8.52
C ASP A 319 -3.62 -20.43 7.80
N LEU A 320 -2.73 -20.54 6.81
CA LEU A 320 -2.60 -21.74 5.97
C LEU A 320 -1.12 -22.18 5.86
N PRO A 321 -0.71 -23.26 6.54
CA PRO A 321 0.69 -23.71 6.55
C PRO A 321 1.16 -24.28 5.22
N GLU A 322 0.27 -24.87 4.42
CA GLU A 322 0.59 -25.46 3.13
C GLU A 322 -0.62 -25.32 2.21
N LEU A 323 -0.39 -25.09 0.91
CA LEU A 323 -1.48 -25.11 -0.06
C LEU A 323 -2.06 -26.54 -0.15
N PRO A 324 -3.39 -26.71 -0.18
CA PRO A 324 -3.99 -28.03 -0.35
C PRO A 324 -3.49 -28.72 -1.63
N GLU A 325 -3.13 -30.00 -1.53
CA GLU A 325 -2.67 -30.84 -2.66
C GLU A 325 -3.71 -31.00 -3.79
N SER A 326 -4.96 -30.53 -3.59
CA SER A 326 -6.05 -30.73 -4.52
C SER A 326 -5.78 -30.12 -5.90
N ARG A 327 -6.32 -30.77 -6.94
CA ARG A 327 -6.31 -30.47 -8.40
C ARG A 327 -6.52 -29.00 -8.85
N ASP A 328 -6.80 -28.09 -7.93
CA ASP A 328 -6.85 -26.63 -8.14
C ASP A 328 -5.47 -25.97 -7.97
N SER A 329 -4.42 -26.72 -7.61
CA SER A 329 -3.07 -26.35 -8.04
C SER A 329 -3.16 -26.13 -9.55
N PRO A 330 -2.63 -25.04 -10.14
CA PRO A 330 -2.47 -24.99 -11.58
C PRO A 330 -1.55 -26.15 -11.96
N GLN A 331 -2.13 -27.34 -12.16
CA GLN A 331 -1.44 -28.47 -12.68
C GLN A 331 -0.96 -27.94 -14.02
N GLN A 332 0.35 -27.80 -14.11
CA GLN A 332 1.10 -27.71 -15.35
C GLN A 332 0.80 -28.95 -16.20
N THR A 333 -0.47 -29.22 -16.53
CA THR A 333 -0.74 -29.89 -17.78
C THR A 333 -0.15 -28.92 -18.79
N LYS A 334 0.80 -29.38 -19.59
CA LYS A 334 1.53 -28.59 -20.59
C LYS A 334 0.63 -27.81 -21.57
N HIS A 335 -0.70 -27.91 -21.46
CA HIS A 335 -1.69 -27.30 -22.33
C HIS A 335 -2.95 -26.76 -21.63
N THR A 336 -3.11 -26.86 -20.30
CA THR A 336 -4.26 -26.25 -19.58
C THR A 336 -3.90 -25.90 -18.12
N ILE A 337 -2.98 -24.95 -17.91
CA ILE A 337 -3.24 -23.96 -16.86
C ILE A 337 -4.62 -23.38 -17.25
N GLU A 338 -5.55 -23.16 -16.31
CA GLU A 338 -6.63 -22.22 -16.56
C GLU A 338 -5.96 -20.91 -17.01
N ALA A 339 -5.97 -20.63 -18.32
CA ALA A 339 -4.80 -20.19 -19.11
C ALA A 339 -4.13 -18.86 -18.73
N ASP A 340 -4.64 -18.16 -17.72
CA ASP A 340 -4.35 -16.77 -17.45
C ASP A 340 -3.71 -16.55 -16.06
N GLY A 341 -3.44 -17.61 -15.29
CA GLY A 341 -2.73 -17.51 -14.00
C GLY A 341 -3.58 -17.13 -12.79
N TRP A 342 -4.90 -17.25 -12.90
CA TRP A 342 -5.87 -16.97 -11.86
C TRP A 342 -6.44 -18.27 -11.28
N SER A 343 -6.54 -18.39 -9.95
CA SER A 343 -7.13 -19.55 -9.27
C SER A 343 -7.69 -19.13 -7.90
N ARG A 344 -8.17 -20.11 -7.13
CA ARG A 344 -8.65 -19.89 -5.75
C ARG A 344 -7.60 -19.25 -4.84
N TYR A 345 -6.31 -19.44 -5.12
CA TYR A 345 -5.20 -18.95 -4.30
C TYR A 345 -4.20 -18.10 -5.08
N SER A 346 -4.37 -17.97 -6.40
CA SER A 346 -3.43 -17.28 -7.28
C SER A 346 -4.11 -16.16 -8.06
N MET A 347 -3.40 -15.08 -8.28
CA MET A 347 -3.79 -13.95 -9.13
C MET A 347 -2.56 -13.47 -9.87
N LEU A 348 -2.42 -13.76 -11.16
CA LEU A 348 -1.25 -13.32 -11.92
C LEU A 348 -1.62 -12.18 -12.88
N PHE A 349 -0.88 -11.10 -12.80
CA PHE A 349 -0.89 -10.02 -13.78
C PHE A 349 0.24 -10.28 -14.78
N GLY A 350 -0.04 -11.00 -15.86
CA GLY A 350 1.01 -11.47 -16.77
C GLY A 350 1.95 -12.46 -16.06
N ASP A 351 3.26 -12.22 -16.11
CA ASP A 351 4.30 -13.07 -15.52
C ASP A 351 4.81 -12.53 -14.16
N CYS A 352 3.88 -12.24 -13.24
CA CYS A 352 4.11 -11.65 -11.90
C CYS A 352 4.17 -10.11 -11.85
N GLY A 353 3.27 -9.47 -12.58
CA GLY A 353 3.11 -8.02 -12.60
C GLY A 353 2.52 -7.38 -11.36
N CYS A 354 2.40 -6.06 -11.44
CA CYS A 354 1.89 -5.17 -10.41
C CYS A 354 1.05 -4.05 -11.02
N MET A 355 -0.07 -3.74 -10.36
CA MET A 355 -0.91 -2.59 -10.62
C MET A 355 -0.57 -1.47 -9.64
N TYR A 356 -0.36 -0.26 -10.14
CA TYR A 356 -0.09 0.94 -9.36
C TYR A 356 -1.25 1.91 -9.50
N PHE A 357 -1.72 2.43 -8.38
CA PHE A 357 -2.80 3.41 -8.35
C PHE A 357 -2.28 4.75 -7.88
N PHE A 358 -2.46 5.76 -8.72
CA PHE A 358 -2.02 7.13 -8.51
C PHE A 358 -3.22 8.04 -8.30
N GLN A 359 -3.11 8.92 -7.31
CA GLN A 359 -4.06 10.00 -7.10
C GLN A 359 -3.53 11.27 -7.75
N GLY A 360 -4.19 11.72 -8.81
CA GLY A 360 -3.87 12.98 -9.49
C GLY A 360 -4.68 14.17 -8.97
N ILE A 361 -4.46 15.35 -9.57
CA ILE A 361 -5.24 16.56 -9.31
C ILE A 361 -6.72 16.34 -9.65
N GLY A 362 -7.59 16.85 -8.80
CA GLY A 362 -9.05 16.79 -9.01
C GLY A 362 -9.71 15.52 -8.48
N GLY A 363 -8.97 14.65 -7.79
CA GLY A 363 -9.55 13.44 -7.20
C GLY A 363 -9.66 12.26 -8.16
N ILE A 364 -9.07 12.36 -9.36
CA ILE A 364 -9.05 11.26 -10.34
C ILE A 364 -7.97 10.24 -9.95
N THR A 365 -8.37 8.97 -9.84
CA THR A 365 -7.45 7.85 -9.66
C THR A 365 -7.05 7.29 -11.01
N LYS A 366 -5.75 7.26 -11.30
CA LYS A 366 -5.15 6.61 -12.47
C LYS A 366 -4.61 5.26 -12.06
N ALA A 367 -4.77 4.26 -12.91
CA ALA A 367 -4.15 2.96 -12.77
C ALA A 367 -3.07 2.78 -13.86
N SER A 368 -1.98 2.09 -13.52
CA SER A 368 -0.94 1.64 -14.45
C SER A 368 -0.54 0.22 -14.07
N GLY A 369 -0.18 -0.62 -15.03
CA GLY A 369 0.29 -1.96 -14.72
C GLY A 369 1.55 -2.32 -15.49
N ASP A 370 2.47 -3.01 -14.81
CA ASP A 370 3.70 -3.55 -15.39
C ASP A 370 3.79 -5.04 -15.09
N CYS A 371 4.56 -5.77 -15.89
CA CYS A 371 5.01 -7.13 -15.63
C CYS A 371 6.49 -7.30 -16.03
N TYR A 372 7.08 -8.46 -15.80
CA TYR A 372 8.52 -8.67 -15.98
C TYR A 372 8.94 -8.86 -17.44
#